data_AF-A0A1F4BP13-F1
#
_entry.id   AF-A0A1F4BP13-F1
#
_cell.length_a   1.000
_cell.length_b   1.000
_cell.length_c   1.000
_cell.angle_alpha   90.00
_cell.angle_beta   90.00
_cell.angle_gamma   90.00
#
_symmetry.space_group_name_H-M   'P 1'
#
loop_
_entity.id
_entity.type
_entity.pdbx_description
1 polymer ?
#
loop_
_entity_poly.entity_id
_entity_poly.type
_entity_poly.pdbx_seq_one_letter_code
_entity_poly.pdbx_strand_id
1 'polypeptide(L)'
;MIEIATDFPYLGGRDYVHGTSVLSGFIGALERQGAARIRIKRLKFQRAARANGTMKLSSAAAAPDAAAANCTLTADADGALWHGQFVDQGLPVTRREPVAYCLTHVKSAGFAGECDFAPAGRDDLIRGLVEANKRFNEAGAGAKPGQAQVQFGYLEQWDVPPHDIRFAGRLEARNLITRQTPEGVLTVNRLSYAPEDGPATTLVLCFNVVTKKGGAPG
;
A
#
# COMPACT_ATOMS: atom_id res chain seq x y z
N MET A 1 11.17 22.05 3.16
CA MET A 1 11.24 20.57 3.22
C MET A 1 11.05 20.16 4.65
N ILE A 2 10.25 19.12 4.91
CA ILE A 2 9.97 18.59 6.25
C ILE A 2 10.64 17.22 6.32
N GLU A 3 11.32 16.93 7.43
CA GLU A 3 11.91 15.64 7.72
C GLU A 3 11.27 15.06 8.99
N ILE A 4 10.91 13.78 8.94
CA ILE A 4 10.16 13.10 9.99
C ILE A 4 10.84 11.76 10.23
N ALA A 5 11.40 11.59 11.43
CA ALA A 5 11.86 10.29 11.88
C ALA A 5 10.68 9.33 11.98
N THR A 6 10.82 8.13 11.44
CA THR A 6 9.75 7.13 11.45
C THR A 6 9.88 6.23 12.67
N ASP A 7 8.74 5.89 13.27
CA ASP A 7 8.64 4.78 14.21
C ASP A 7 7.52 3.84 13.74
N PHE A 8 7.84 3.03 12.73
CA PHE A 8 6.89 2.09 12.15
C PHE A 8 6.92 0.75 12.90
N PRO A 9 5.75 0.12 13.13
CA PRO A 9 5.69 -1.21 13.70
C PRO A 9 5.95 -2.29 12.64
N TYR A 10 6.42 -3.44 13.08
CA TYR A 10 6.24 -4.68 12.34
C TYR A 10 4.83 -5.22 12.52
N LEU A 11 4.17 -5.57 11.41
CA LEU A 11 2.77 -5.98 11.40
C LEU A 11 2.61 -7.49 11.18
N GLY A 12 1.74 -8.12 11.97
CA GLY A 12 1.22 -9.47 11.68
C GLY A 12 2.29 -10.56 11.59
N GLY A 13 3.27 -10.54 12.51
CA GLY A 13 4.35 -11.53 12.60
C GLY A 13 5.50 -11.35 11.60
N ARG A 14 5.49 -10.29 10.78
CA ARG A 14 6.53 -10.00 9.78
C ARG A 14 7.79 -9.41 10.44
N ASP A 15 8.92 -9.52 9.74
CA ASP A 15 10.21 -8.92 10.13
C ASP A 15 10.64 -7.81 9.15
N TYR A 16 9.65 -7.04 8.65
CA TYR A 16 9.89 -5.90 7.78
C TYR A 16 8.77 -4.85 7.94
N VAL A 17 9.09 -3.61 7.58
CA VAL A 17 8.12 -2.50 7.61
C VAL A 17 7.10 -2.71 6.50
N HIS A 18 5.84 -2.79 6.87
CA HIS A 18 4.77 -2.98 5.90
C HIS A 18 4.55 -1.71 5.07
N GLY A 19 4.35 -1.84 3.76
CA GLY A 19 4.12 -0.68 2.88
C GLY A 19 2.89 0.15 3.27
N THR A 20 1.92 -0.44 3.96
CA THR A 20 0.78 0.29 4.53
C THR A 20 1.21 1.27 5.62
N SER A 21 2.21 0.92 6.44
CA SER A 21 2.73 1.82 7.48
C SER A 21 3.39 3.06 6.88
N VAL A 22 4.15 2.88 5.79
CA VAL A 22 4.77 4.00 5.04
C VAL A 22 3.69 4.89 4.40
N LEU A 23 2.68 4.29 3.78
CA LEU A 23 1.53 5.01 3.20
C LEU A 23 0.78 5.83 4.26
N SER A 24 0.39 5.21 5.38
CA SER A 24 -0.25 5.91 6.51
C SER A 24 0.65 7.00 7.08
N GLY A 25 1.96 6.76 7.17
CA GLY A 25 2.95 7.73 7.61
C GLY A 25 2.96 8.99 6.74
N PHE A 26 2.94 8.84 5.41
CA PHE A 26 2.87 9.99 4.49
C PHE A 26 1.57 10.76 4.61
N ILE A 27 0.43 10.06 4.68
CA ILE A 27 -0.88 10.70 4.82
C ILE A 27 -0.93 11.51 6.12
N GLY A 28 -0.57 10.90 7.26
CA GLY A 28 -0.55 11.60 8.54
C GLY A 28 0.46 12.75 8.58
N ALA A 29 1.55 12.66 7.82
CA ALA A 29 2.50 13.75 7.70
C ALA A 29 1.96 14.94 6.89
N LEU A 30 1.21 14.69 5.80
CA LEU A 30 0.51 15.74 5.05
C LEU A 30 -0.59 16.39 5.89
N GLU A 31 -1.37 15.60 6.65
CA GLU A 31 -2.40 16.13 7.55
C GLU A 31 -1.82 17.03 8.65
N ARG A 32 -0.64 16.68 9.19
CA ARG A 32 0.08 17.55 10.14
C ARG A 32 0.54 18.87 9.52
N GLN A 33 0.59 18.99 8.20
CA GLN A 33 0.80 20.27 7.50
C GLN A 33 -0.51 21.04 7.26
N GLY A 34 -1.64 20.57 7.79
CA GLY A 34 -2.95 21.19 7.66
C GLY A 34 -3.76 20.70 6.47
N ALA A 35 -3.30 19.66 5.75
CA ALA A 35 -4.03 19.13 4.60
C ALA A 35 -5.35 18.47 5.02
N ALA A 36 -6.48 18.97 4.51
CA ALA A 36 -7.81 18.39 4.73
C ALA A 36 -8.22 17.43 3.61
N ARG A 37 -7.82 17.70 2.36
CA ARG A 37 -8.09 16.85 1.20
C ARG A 37 -6.79 16.36 0.61
N ILE A 38 -6.61 15.04 0.55
CA ILE A 38 -5.41 14.42 0.01
C ILE A 38 -5.79 13.49 -1.13
N ARG A 39 -5.16 13.68 -2.28
CA ARG A 39 -5.21 12.74 -3.40
C ARG A 39 -3.82 12.21 -3.67
N ILE A 40 -3.62 10.92 -3.47
CA ILE A 40 -2.36 10.27 -3.85
C ILE A 40 -2.38 10.05 -5.35
N LYS A 41 -1.54 10.83 -6.05
CA LYS A 41 -1.29 10.65 -7.48
C LYS A 41 -0.52 9.36 -7.70
N ARG A 42 0.55 9.15 -6.93
CA ARG A 42 1.36 7.92 -6.94
C ARG A 42 2.15 7.72 -5.65
N LEU A 43 2.16 6.50 -5.13
CA LEU A 43 3.09 6.00 -4.13
C LEU A 43 3.79 4.77 -4.71
N LYS A 44 5.12 4.75 -4.78
CA LYS A 44 5.88 3.67 -5.42
C LYS A 44 6.99 3.17 -4.50
N PHE A 45 7.01 1.87 -4.24
CA PHE A 45 8.12 1.19 -3.60
C PHE A 45 9.17 0.82 -4.65
N GLN A 46 10.40 1.23 -4.41
CA GLN A 46 11.56 0.87 -5.23
C GLN A 46 12.32 -0.31 -4.61
N ARG A 47 12.29 -0.42 -3.28
CA ARG A 47 13.02 -1.43 -2.50
C ARG A 47 12.21 -1.82 -1.27
N ALA A 48 12.43 -3.03 -0.77
CA ALA A 48 11.88 -3.41 0.53
C ALA A 48 12.48 -2.52 1.64
N ALA A 49 11.65 -2.11 2.59
CA ALA A 49 12.08 -1.46 3.81
C ALA A 49 12.05 -2.47 4.96
N ARG A 50 13.15 -2.57 5.69
CA ARG A 50 13.33 -3.50 6.81
C ARG A 50 13.44 -2.79 8.14
N ALA A 51 13.74 -1.50 8.15
CA ALA A 51 14.00 -0.74 9.36
C ALA A 51 13.31 0.63 9.35
N ASN A 52 13.40 1.32 10.48
CA ASN A 52 13.04 2.73 10.60
C ASN A 52 14.04 3.61 9.83
N GLY A 53 13.61 4.83 9.52
CA GLY A 53 14.45 5.83 8.89
C GLY A 53 13.77 7.19 8.86
N THR A 54 13.85 7.87 7.72
CA THR A 54 13.36 9.24 7.58
C THR A 54 12.39 9.36 6.42
N MET A 55 11.22 9.94 6.69
CA MET A 55 10.33 10.47 5.65
C MET A 55 10.66 11.93 5.40
N LYS A 56 10.79 12.30 4.12
CA LYS A 56 10.94 13.69 3.71
C LYS A 56 9.75 14.10 2.85
N LEU A 57 9.21 15.29 3.08
CA LEU A 57 8.11 15.89 2.33
C LEU A 57 8.46 17.30 1.86
N SER A 58 8.08 17.63 0.63
CA SER A 58 8.33 18.94 0.04
C SER A 58 7.21 19.33 -0.91
N SER A 59 6.79 20.58 -0.85
CA SER A 59 5.93 21.22 -1.85
C SER A 59 6.72 21.97 -2.93
N ALA A 60 8.05 21.88 -2.91
CA ALA A 60 8.91 22.49 -3.91
C ALA A 60 8.79 21.77 -5.26
N ALA A 61 8.99 22.52 -6.35
CA ALA A 61 8.85 22.02 -7.73
C ALA A 61 9.82 20.88 -8.09
N ALA A 62 10.96 20.77 -7.40
CA ALA A 62 11.89 19.68 -7.58
C ALA A 62 11.62 18.57 -6.56
N ALA A 63 11.39 17.36 -7.07
CA ALA A 63 11.33 16.17 -6.25
C ALA A 63 12.70 15.95 -5.55
N PRO A 64 12.73 15.47 -4.30
CA PRO A 64 13.97 15.05 -3.66
C PRO A 64 14.69 13.96 -4.46
N ASP A 65 16.00 13.80 -4.27
CA ASP A 65 16.80 12.76 -4.94
C ASP A 65 16.21 11.36 -4.69
N ALA A 66 15.53 10.84 -5.71
CA ALA A 66 14.78 9.60 -5.64
C ALA A 66 15.68 8.34 -5.70
N ALA A 67 16.98 8.48 -5.97
CA ALA A 67 17.87 7.33 -6.18
C ALA A 67 18.12 6.53 -4.89
N ALA A 68 18.05 7.16 -3.73
CA ALA A 68 18.24 6.50 -2.43
C ALA A 68 16.94 6.03 -1.77
N ALA A 69 15.77 6.40 -2.30
CA ALA A 69 14.49 6.18 -1.63
C ALA A 69 14.01 4.71 -1.70
N ASN A 70 13.56 4.16 -0.58
CA ASN A 70 12.81 2.89 -0.57
C ASN A 70 11.41 3.08 -1.13
N CYS A 71 10.80 4.23 -0.87
CA CYS A 71 9.48 4.60 -1.36
C CYS A 71 9.44 6.08 -1.76
N THR A 72 8.76 6.39 -2.86
CA THR A 72 8.45 7.76 -3.28
C THR A 72 6.95 8.02 -3.30
N LEU A 73 6.56 9.27 -3.09
CA LEU A 73 5.19 9.76 -3.10
C LEU A 73 5.08 10.99 -4.00
N THR A 74 3.98 11.08 -4.73
CA THR A 74 3.45 12.31 -5.29
C THR A 74 1.98 12.41 -4.91
N ALA A 75 1.59 13.51 -4.28
CA ALA A 75 0.23 13.74 -3.81
C ALA A 75 -0.22 15.17 -4.14
N ASP A 76 -1.52 15.34 -4.30
CA ASP A 76 -2.18 16.63 -4.21
C ASP A 76 -2.72 16.77 -2.79
N ALA A 77 -2.44 17.89 -2.13
CA ALA A 77 -2.99 18.19 -0.82
C ALA A 77 -3.54 19.62 -0.83
N ASP A 78 -4.86 19.74 -0.75
CA ASP A 78 -5.61 21.00 -0.89
C ASP A 78 -5.18 21.85 -2.10
N GLY A 79 -4.91 21.22 -3.25
CA GLY A 79 -4.50 21.89 -4.49
C GLY A 79 -3.00 22.14 -4.62
N ALA A 80 -2.21 21.88 -3.58
CA ALA A 80 -0.76 21.93 -3.64
C ALA A 80 -0.16 20.57 -4.04
N LEU A 81 0.83 20.59 -4.94
CA LEU A 81 1.60 19.38 -5.26
C LEU A 81 2.64 19.11 -4.19
N TRP A 82 2.68 17.88 -3.70
CA TRP A 82 3.64 17.40 -2.72
C TRP A 82 4.43 16.21 -3.26
N HIS A 83 5.72 16.23 -2.97
CA HIS A 83 6.66 15.15 -3.20
C HIS A 83 7.11 14.57 -1.87
N GLY A 84 7.14 13.25 -1.77
CA GLY A 84 7.61 12.55 -0.59
C GLY A 84 8.61 11.46 -0.92
N GLN A 85 9.49 11.19 0.04
CA GLN A 85 10.38 10.03 0.00
C GLN A 85 10.55 9.43 1.39
N PHE A 86 10.70 8.11 1.44
CA PHE A 86 11.07 7.39 2.63
C PHE A 86 12.38 6.65 2.36
N VAL A 87 13.35 6.88 3.25
CA VAL A 87 14.66 6.24 3.24
C VAL A 87 14.79 5.42 4.50
N ASP A 88 14.96 4.12 4.34
CA ASP A 88 15.34 3.19 5.40
C ASP A 88 16.81 3.46 5.79
N GLN A 89 17.06 3.70 7.07
CA GLN A 89 18.39 4.03 7.59
C GLN A 89 18.95 2.93 8.49
N GLY A 90 18.34 1.74 8.50
CA GLY A 90 18.76 0.64 9.37
C GLY A 90 18.45 0.87 10.85
N LEU A 91 17.62 1.86 11.19
CA LEU A 91 17.25 2.14 12.58
C LEU A 91 16.32 1.04 13.11
N PRO A 92 16.48 0.62 14.38
CA PRO A 92 15.73 -0.50 14.92
C PRO A 92 14.23 -0.20 14.96
N VAL A 93 13.43 -1.24 14.67
CA VAL A 93 11.99 -1.25 14.90
C VAL A 93 11.72 -1.88 16.27
N THR A 94 11.08 -1.13 17.16
CA THR A 94 10.89 -1.51 18.56
C THR A 94 9.50 -2.07 18.85
N ARG A 95 8.54 -1.85 17.96
CA ARG A 95 7.13 -2.24 18.13
C ARG A 95 6.73 -3.35 17.17
N ARG A 96 6.00 -4.34 17.70
CA ARG A 96 5.33 -5.40 16.93
C ARG A 96 3.84 -5.35 17.23
N GLU A 97 3.03 -5.24 16.19
CA GLU A 97 1.59 -5.11 16.32
C GLU A 97 0.88 -6.29 15.67
N PRO A 98 -0.09 -6.92 16.37
CA PRO A 98 -0.97 -7.90 15.74
C PRO A 98 -1.82 -7.19 14.69
N VAL A 99 -2.16 -7.91 13.62
CA VAL A 99 -3.07 -7.40 12.60
C VAL A 99 -4.18 -8.41 12.39
N ALA A 100 -5.40 -7.94 12.65
CA ALA A 100 -6.61 -8.52 12.09
C ALA A 100 -6.99 -7.69 10.86
N TYR A 101 -7.47 -8.35 9.81
CA TYR A 101 -7.92 -7.66 8.60
C TYR A 101 -9.43 -7.61 8.57
N CYS A 102 -9.99 -6.48 8.16
CA CYS A 102 -11.41 -6.22 8.06
C CYS A 102 -12.10 -6.91 6.86
N LEU A 103 -11.73 -8.15 6.51
CA LEU A 103 -12.12 -8.83 5.27
C LEU A 103 -12.84 -10.16 5.54
N THR A 104 -13.99 -10.39 4.88
CA THR A 104 -14.74 -11.65 4.92
C THR A 104 -15.21 -12.08 3.52
N HIS A 105 -15.62 -13.34 3.37
CA HIS A 105 -16.17 -13.90 2.13
C HIS A 105 -15.33 -13.62 0.86
N VAL A 106 -14.01 -13.75 0.97
CA VAL A 106 -13.08 -13.51 -0.15
C VAL A 106 -13.33 -14.50 -1.28
N LYS A 107 -13.63 -13.99 -2.47
CA LYS A 107 -13.76 -14.76 -3.72
C LYS A 107 -12.79 -14.21 -4.76
N SER A 108 -12.17 -15.09 -5.53
CA SER A 108 -11.17 -14.72 -6.54
C SER A 108 -11.40 -15.48 -7.83
N ALA A 109 -11.18 -14.80 -8.96
CA ALA A 109 -11.19 -15.39 -10.30
C ALA A 109 -9.95 -14.88 -11.05
N GLY A 110 -8.94 -15.74 -11.21
CA GLY A 110 -7.63 -15.31 -11.67
C GLY A 110 -7.04 -14.25 -10.72
N PHE A 111 -6.49 -13.17 -11.27
CA PHE A 111 -5.94 -12.05 -10.49
C PHE A 111 -7.00 -11.01 -10.08
N ALA A 112 -8.29 -11.26 -10.33
CA ALA A 112 -9.41 -10.42 -9.92
C ALA A 112 -10.15 -11.04 -8.73
N GLY A 113 -11.00 -10.27 -8.05
CA GLY A 113 -11.78 -10.79 -6.95
C GLY A 113 -12.69 -9.78 -6.27
N GLU A 114 -13.39 -10.27 -5.27
CA GLU A 114 -14.32 -9.51 -4.44
C GLU A 114 -14.30 -10.01 -3.01
N CYS A 115 -14.63 -9.14 -2.07
CA CYS A 115 -14.85 -9.50 -0.67
C CYS A 115 -15.77 -8.51 0.02
N ASP A 116 -16.38 -8.95 1.11
CA ASP A 116 -17.01 -8.05 2.05
C ASP A 116 -15.91 -7.46 2.93
N PHE A 117 -16.05 -6.18 3.29
CA PHE A 117 -15.11 -5.53 4.18
C PHE A 117 -15.75 -4.46 5.06
N ALA A 118 -15.23 -4.28 6.26
CA ALA A 118 -15.78 -3.39 7.27
C ALA A 118 -14.68 -2.67 8.08
N PRO A 119 -14.04 -1.63 7.53
CA PRO A 119 -12.90 -0.98 8.17
C PRO A 119 -13.36 -0.15 9.38
N ALA A 120 -12.60 -0.22 10.48
CA ALA A 120 -12.84 0.55 11.70
C ALA A 120 -12.22 1.98 11.69
N GLY A 121 -11.55 2.33 10.60
CA GLY A 121 -10.83 3.59 10.41
C GLY A 121 -9.99 3.53 9.13
N ARG A 122 -9.38 4.65 8.74
CA ARG A 122 -8.57 4.72 7.50
C ARG A 122 -7.40 3.72 7.48
N ASP A 123 -6.70 3.54 8.59
CA ASP A 123 -5.56 2.62 8.63
C ASP A 123 -5.97 1.16 8.49
N ASP A 124 -7.17 0.82 8.97
CA ASP A 124 -7.76 -0.51 8.76
C ASP A 124 -8.20 -0.69 7.30
N LEU A 125 -8.82 0.34 6.72
CA LEU A 125 -9.12 0.38 5.28
C LEU A 125 -7.87 0.17 4.42
N ILE A 126 -6.78 0.90 4.68
CA ILE A 126 -5.52 0.77 3.94
C ILE A 126 -4.99 -0.67 4.02
N ARG A 127 -5.00 -1.26 5.23
CA ARG A 127 -4.57 -2.64 5.46
C ARG A 127 -5.47 -3.64 4.72
N GLY A 128 -6.78 -3.46 4.80
CA GLY A 128 -7.79 -4.26 4.11
C GLY A 128 -7.63 -4.23 2.59
N LEU A 129 -7.44 -3.04 1.99
CA LEU A 129 -7.27 -2.89 0.53
C LEU A 129 -6.02 -3.63 0.04
N VAL A 130 -4.89 -3.45 0.73
CA VAL A 130 -3.61 -4.10 0.36
C VAL A 130 -3.69 -5.61 0.57
N GLU A 131 -4.28 -6.07 1.67
CA GLU A 131 -4.43 -7.50 1.96
C GLU A 131 -5.42 -8.19 1.02
N ALA A 132 -6.55 -7.58 0.70
CA ALA A 132 -7.51 -8.14 -0.25
C ALA A 132 -6.85 -8.34 -1.62
N ASN A 133 -6.17 -7.31 -2.12
CA ASN A 133 -5.44 -7.41 -3.38
C ASN A 133 -4.33 -8.46 -3.32
N LYS A 134 -3.64 -8.59 -2.17
CA LYS A 134 -2.66 -9.66 -1.95
C LYS A 134 -3.30 -11.03 -2.13
N ARG A 135 -4.43 -11.31 -1.47
CA ARG A 135 -5.13 -12.60 -1.54
C ARG A 135 -5.61 -12.93 -2.95
N PHE A 136 -6.14 -11.95 -3.68
CA PHE A 136 -6.51 -12.13 -5.09
C PHE A 136 -5.30 -12.50 -5.96
N ASN A 137 -4.14 -11.91 -5.68
CA ASN A 137 -2.90 -12.21 -6.39
C ASN A 137 -2.30 -13.58 -6.05
N GLU A 138 -2.35 -13.99 -4.78
CA GLU A 138 -1.95 -15.34 -4.35
C GLU A 138 -2.83 -16.40 -5.05
N ALA A 139 -4.14 -16.18 -5.04
CA ALA A 139 -5.10 -17.08 -5.69
C ALA A 139 -4.91 -17.15 -7.21
N GLY A 140 -4.73 -16.00 -7.87
CA GLY A 140 -4.47 -15.94 -9.31
C GLY A 140 -3.17 -16.61 -9.75
N ALA A 141 -2.17 -16.63 -8.87
CA ALA A 141 -0.92 -17.37 -9.09
C ALA A 141 -1.02 -18.87 -8.74
N GLY A 142 -2.18 -19.35 -8.30
CA GLY A 142 -2.38 -20.75 -7.87
C GLY A 142 -1.69 -21.10 -6.55
N ALA A 143 -1.27 -20.10 -5.76
CA ALA A 143 -0.65 -20.32 -4.46
C ALA A 143 -1.71 -20.43 -3.36
N LYS A 144 -1.45 -21.23 -2.33
CA LYS A 144 -2.28 -21.19 -1.11
C LYS A 144 -2.06 -19.85 -0.39
N PRO A 145 -3.05 -19.39 0.41
CA PRO A 145 -2.90 -18.16 1.18
C PRO A 145 -1.60 -18.12 1.99
N GLY A 146 -0.85 -17.02 1.87
CA GLY A 146 0.42 -16.81 2.56
C GLY A 146 1.63 -17.56 1.99
N GLN A 147 1.49 -18.33 0.90
CA GLN A 147 2.61 -19.09 0.33
C GLN A 147 3.39 -18.35 -0.76
N ALA A 148 2.77 -17.40 -1.47
CA ALA A 148 3.49 -16.61 -2.47
C ALA A 148 4.11 -15.37 -1.83
N GLN A 149 5.32 -15.03 -2.26
CA GLN A 149 5.90 -13.74 -1.92
C GLN A 149 5.26 -12.68 -2.83
N VAL A 150 4.33 -11.94 -2.27
CA VAL A 150 3.62 -10.85 -2.96
C VAL A 150 4.15 -9.51 -2.47
N GLN A 151 4.77 -8.76 -3.37
CA GLN A 151 5.40 -7.48 -3.08
C GLN A 151 4.52 -6.33 -3.57
N PHE A 152 4.27 -5.37 -2.69
CA PHE A 152 3.54 -4.15 -3.02
C PHE A 152 4.43 -3.20 -3.83
N GLY A 153 4.10 -2.99 -5.10
CA GLY A 153 4.86 -2.17 -6.03
C GLY A 153 4.46 -0.70 -6.01
N TYR A 154 3.21 -0.39 -6.33
CA TYR A 154 2.70 0.99 -6.26
C TYR A 154 1.21 1.10 -6.00
N LEU A 155 0.78 2.27 -5.53
CA LEU A 155 -0.60 2.73 -5.45
C LEU A 155 -0.75 4.04 -6.22
N GLU A 156 -1.84 4.18 -6.98
CA GLU A 156 -2.13 5.39 -7.77
C GLU A 156 -3.60 5.79 -7.72
N GLN A 157 -3.83 7.08 -7.99
CA GLN A 157 -5.16 7.67 -8.20
C GLN A 157 -6.14 7.43 -7.05
N TRP A 158 -5.67 7.61 -5.80
CA TRP A 158 -6.52 7.40 -4.64
C TRP A 158 -6.88 8.72 -3.96
N ASP A 159 -8.17 9.03 -3.95
CA ASP A 159 -8.72 10.09 -3.10
C ASP A 159 -8.82 9.53 -1.67
N VAL A 160 -8.00 10.07 -0.76
CA VAL A 160 -7.82 9.52 0.59
C VAL A 160 -9.03 9.89 1.45
N PRO A 161 -9.71 8.92 2.07
CA PRO A 161 -10.85 9.21 2.92
C PRO A 161 -10.42 9.84 4.25
N PRO A 162 -11.39 10.45 4.98
CA PRO A 162 -11.17 10.94 6.34
C PRO A 162 -10.61 9.85 7.27
N HIS A 163 -9.85 10.27 8.29
CA HIS A 163 -9.21 9.35 9.24
C HIS A 163 -10.21 8.43 9.97
N ASP A 164 -11.37 8.96 10.32
CA ASP A 164 -12.44 8.32 11.09
C ASP A 164 -13.44 7.53 10.23
N ILE A 165 -13.15 7.33 8.94
CA ILE A 165 -14.03 6.57 8.04
C ILE A 165 -14.35 5.17 8.59
N ARG A 166 -15.65 4.87 8.68
CA ARG A 166 -16.19 3.58 9.13
C ARG A 166 -17.41 3.23 8.31
N PHE A 167 -17.44 2.03 7.76
CA PHE A 167 -18.57 1.51 7.00
C PHE A 167 -18.45 0.00 6.86
N ALA A 168 -19.52 -0.65 6.41
CA ALA A 168 -19.49 -1.99 5.86
C ALA A 168 -19.83 -1.92 4.38
N GLY A 169 -19.20 -2.74 3.56
CA GLY A 169 -19.47 -2.73 2.13
C GLY A 169 -18.72 -3.81 1.38
N ARG A 170 -18.74 -3.68 0.06
CA ARG A 170 -18.09 -4.61 -0.88
C ARG A 170 -16.88 -3.96 -1.52
N LEU A 171 -15.78 -4.69 -1.53
CA LEU A 171 -14.58 -4.34 -2.25
C LEU A 171 -14.49 -5.24 -3.49
N GLU A 172 -14.27 -4.63 -4.64
CA GLU A 172 -14.09 -5.32 -5.90
C GLU A 172 -12.74 -4.96 -6.51
N ALA A 173 -12.04 -5.96 -7.04
CA ALA A 173 -10.77 -5.79 -7.72
C ALA A 173 -10.89 -6.33 -9.15
N ARG A 174 -10.71 -5.45 -10.13
CA ARG A 174 -10.59 -5.80 -11.54
C ARG A 174 -9.12 -5.81 -11.95
N ASN A 175 -8.65 -6.93 -12.50
CA ASN A 175 -7.33 -6.98 -13.10
C ASN A 175 -7.31 -6.15 -14.40
N LEU A 176 -6.37 -5.20 -14.49
CA LEU A 176 -6.15 -4.36 -15.67
C LEU A 176 -4.97 -4.86 -16.49
N ILE A 177 -3.91 -5.31 -15.82
CA ILE A 177 -2.68 -5.78 -16.45
C ILE A 177 -2.22 -7.03 -15.72
N THR A 178 -1.80 -8.01 -16.50
CA THR A 178 -0.99 -9.15 -16.05
C THR A 178 0.20 -9.24 -16.99
N ARG A 179 1.42 -9.17 -16.44
CA ARG A 179 2.65 -9.24 -17.22
C ARG A 179 3.62 -10.22 -16.59
N GLN A 180 4.08 -11.19 -17.37
CA GLN A 180 5.16 -12.08 -16.95
C GLN A 180 6.46 -11.28 -16.78
N THR A 181 7.22 -11.60 -15.76
CA THR A 181 8.54 -11.05 -15.47
C THR A 181 9.53 -12.20 -15.28
N PRO A 182 10.85 -11.94 -15.32
CA PRO A 182 11.85 -12.98 -15.06
C PRO A 182 11.71 -13.66 -13.68
N GLU A 183 11.14 -12.97 -12.69
CA GLU A 183 11.01 -13.40 -11.29
C GLU A 183 9.60 -13.95 -10.95
N GLY A 184 8.61 -13.64 -11.78
CA GLY A 184 7.23 -14.10 -11.60
C GLY A 184 6.22 -13.29 -12.42
N VAL A 185 5.23 -12.69 -11.76
CA VAL A 185 4.13 -12.00 -12.42
C VAL A 185 3.92 -10.63 -11.81
N LEU A 186 3.91 -9.59 -12.65
CA LEU A 186 3.45 -8.27 -12.27
C LEU A 186 1.96 -8.13 -12.61
N THR A 187 1.19 -7.66 -11.65
CA THR A 187 -0.23 -7.38 -11.82
C THR A 187 -0.54 -5.93 -11.50
N VAL A 188 -1.54 -5.39 -12.19
CA VAL A 188 -2.13 -4.09 -11.89
C VAL A 188 -3.63 -4.27 -11.78
N ASN A 189 -4.17 -3.92 -10.63
CA ASN A 189 -5.58 -4.07 -10.31
C ASN A 189 -6.20 -2.71 -10.01
N ARG A 190 -7.39 -2.45 -10.54
CA ARG A 190 -8.25 -1.37 -10.06
C ARG A 190 -9.12 -1.92 -8.94
N LEU A 191 -9.00 -1.35 -7.76
CA LEU A 191 -9.90 -1.60 -6.65
C LEU A 191 -11.01 -0.56 -6.67
N SER A 192 -12.22 -0.98 -6.36
CA SER A 192 -13.41 -0.16 -6.21
C SER A 192 -14.11 -0.55 -4.93
N TYR A 193 -14.44 0.44 -4.10
CA TYR A 193 -15.27 0.24 -2.92
C TYR A 193 -16.21 1.42 -2.72
N ALA A 194 -17.36 1.17 -2.11
CA ALA A 194 -18.31 2.21 -1.76
C ALA A 194 -18.76 2.03 -0.30
N PRO A 195 -18.85 3.12 0.47
CA PRO A 195 -19.77 3.18 1.61
C PRO A 195 -21.19 2.89 1.11
N GLU A 196 -22.05 2.30 1.95
CA GLU A 196 -23.40 1.82 1.60
C GLU A 196 -24.25 2.84 0.82
N ASP A 197 -24.08 4.14 1.11
CA ASP A 197 -24.78 5.25 0.43
C ASP A 197 -23.83 6.27 -0.25
N GLY A 198 -22.57 5.90 -0.47
CA GLY A 198 -21.53 6.79 -1.00
C GLY A 198 -21.17 6.54 -2.47
N PRO A 199 -20.56 7.52 -3.15
CA PRO A 199 -19.96 7.27 -4.45
C PRO A 199 -18.84 6.24 -4.33
N ALA A 200 -18.72 5.37 -5.33
CA ALA A 200 -17.62 4.42 -5.39
C ALA A 200 -16.28 5.17 -5.46
N THR A 201 -15.38 4.82 -4.55
CA THR A 201 -13.99 5.26 -4.55
C THR A 201 -13.15 4.20 -5.24
N THR A 202 -12.28 4.64 -6.15
CA THR A 202 -11.37 3.74 -6.86
C THR A 202 -9.92 4.08 -6.58
N LEU A 203 -9.07 3.07 -6.68
CA LEU A 203 -7.62 3.23 -6.70
C LEU A 203 -6.99 2.14 -7.58
N VAL A 204 -5.75 2.35 -7.97
CA VAL A 204 -4.95 1.34 -8.69
C VAL A 204 -3.85 0.83 -7.78
N LEU A 205 -3.70 -0.50 -7.71
CA LEU A 205 -2.62 -1.18 -7.00
C LEU A 205 -1.82 -2.03 -7.97
N CYS A 206 -0.50 -1.98 -7.87
CA CYS A 206 0.41 -2.87 -8.60
C CYS A 206 1.22 -3.74 -7.65
N PHE A 207 1.18 -5.04 -7.90
CA PHE A 207 1.81 -6.05 -7.10
C PHE A 207 2.76 -6.87 -7.98
N ASN A 208 3.88 -7.32 -7.40
CA ASN A 208 4.77 -8.31 -8.02
C ASN A 208 4.63 -9.62 -7.23
N VAL A 209 4.16 -10.67 -7.89
CA VAL A 209 4.05 -12.01 -7.33
C VAL A 209 5.29 -12.79 -7.75
N VAL A 210 6.17 -13.08 -6.80
CA VAL A 210 7.38 -13.87 -7.04
C VAL A 210 6.98 -15.34 -7.01
N THR A 211 7.14 -16.03 -8.15
CA THR A 211 6.73 -17.44 -8.31
C THR A 211 7.92 -18.38 -8.46
N LYS A 212 9.12 -17.86 -8.73
CA LYS A 212 10.35 -18.66 -8.63
C LYS A 212 10.73 -18.81 -7.15
N LYS A 213 10.64 -20.04 -6.63
CA LYS A 213 11.55 -20.45 -5.55
C LYS A 213 12.95 -20.25 -6.11
N GLY A 214 13.80 -19.48 -5.43
CA GLY A 214 15.21 -19.46 -5.74
C GLY A 214 15.71 -20.89 -5.81
N GLY A 215 16.00 -21.36 -7.02
CA GLY A 215 16.89 -22.50 -7.18
C GLY A 215 18.27 -22.00 -6.81
N ALA A 216 18.78 -22.45 -5.67
CA ALA A 216 20.16 -22.92 -5.66
C ALA A 216 20.07 -24.45 -5.90
N PRO A 217 21.02 -25.10 -6.59
CA PRO A 217 22.46 -24.80 -6.58
C PRO A 217 23.18 -24.87 -7.95
N GLY A 218 24.45 -24.46 -7.96
CA GLY A 218 25.43 -24.57 -9.05
C GLY A 218 26.66 -23.74 -8.72
#